data_AF-A0A833PMP6-F1
#
_entry.id   AF-A0A833PMP6-F1
#
_cell.length_a   1.000
_cell.length_b   1.000
_cell.length_c   1.000
_cell.angle_alpha   90.00
_cell.angle_beta   90.00
_cell.angle_gamma   90.00
#
_symmetry.space_group_name_H-M   'P 1'
#
loop_
_entity.id
_entity.type
_entity.pdbx_description
1 polymer ?
#
loop_
_entity_poly.entity_id
_entity_poly.type
_entity_poly.pdbx_seq_one_letter_code
_entity_poly.pdbx_strand_id
1 'polypeptide(L)'
;MPFTYEICGALSVLDNFRHYHAQQFAQTIADPADIYFATDAVTHSLVIRIRGVLNDDEVEIVENALGEFSQKWARTGSIFRRVRYGEVSCVPLGLALHVELLNELADERVQLEAFLQRQARILEKFRPVAS
;
A
#
# COMPACT_ATOMS: atom_id res chain seq x y z
N MET A 1 14.72 -14.85 6.49
CA MET A 1 13.79 -15.83 7.12
C MET A 1 12.43 -15.61 6.50
N PRO A 2 11.65 -16.65 6.16
CA PRO A 2 10.33 -16.45 5.59
C PRO A 2 9.32 -15.99 6.66
N PHE A 3 8.35 -15.16 6.26
CA PHE A 3 7.30 -14.63 7.11
C PHE A 3 5.98 -14.53 6.35
N THR A 4 4.86 -14.43 7.08
CA THR A 4 3.56 -14.19 6.45
C THR A 4 3.53 -12.77 5.89
N TYR A 5 3.33 -12.70 4.58
CA TYR A 5 3.20 -11.46 3.83
C TYR A 5 1.79 -11.33 3.28
N GLU A 6 1.25 -10.11 3.31
CA GLU A 6 0.04 -9.74 2.59
C GLU A 6 0.14 -8.29 2.11
N ILE A 7 -0.29 -8.04 0.87
CA ILE A 7 -0.59 -6.69 0.39
C ILE A 7 -1.92 -6.70 -0.35
N CYS A 8 -2.80 -5.76 -0.02
CA CYS A 8 -4.12 -5.65 -0.64
C CYS A 8 -4.57 -4.21 -0.80
N GLY A 9 -5.33 -3.97 -1.86
CA GLY A 9 -5.83 -2.64 -2.17
C GLY A 9 -6.67 -2.61 -3.44
N ALA A 10 -7.19 -1.43 -3.73
CA ALA A 10 -7.95 -1.15 -4.94
C ALA A 10 -7.22 -0.06 -5.73
N LEU A 11 -7.16 -0.23 -7.04
CA LEU A 11 -6.50 0.70 -7.97
C LEU A 11 -7.52 1.15 -9.00
N SER A 12 -7.70 2.46 -9.17
CA SER A 12 -8.40 2.96 -10.37
C SER A 12 -7.48 2.74 -11.57
N VAL A 13 -8.00 2.12 -12.63
CA VAL A 13 -7.24 1.71 -13.80
C VAL A 13 -7.65 2.49 -15.06
N LEU A 14 -6.78 2.50 -16.06
CA LEU A 14 -7.02 3.14 -17.37
C LEU A 14 -8.20 2.48 -18.12
N ASP A 15 -8.85 3.24 -19.01
CA ASP A 15 -10.04 2.80 -19.75
C ASP A 15 -9.80 1.58 -20.68
N ASN A 16 -8.54 1.36 -21.08
CA ASN A 16 -8.13 0.20 -21.87
C ASN A 16 -7.72 -1.00 -21.01
N PHE A 17 -7.78 -0.91 -19.68
CA PHE A 17 -7.50 -2.03 -18.79
C PHE A 17 -8.57 -3.12 -18.94
N ARG A 18 -8.14 -4.38 -18.86
CA ARG A 18 -8.99 -5.56 -19.10
C ARG A 18 -8.56 -6.66 -18.13
N HIS A 19 -9.47 -7.58 -17.86
CA HIS A 19 -9.23 -8.71 -16.95
C HIS A 19 -7.94 -9.49 -17.28
N TYR A 20 -7.63 -9.68 -18.57
CA TYR A 20 -6.43 -10.42 -18.99
C TYR A 20 -5.13 -9.73 -18.55
N HIS A 21 -5.09 -8.40 -18.40
CA HIS A 21 -3.90 -7.70 -17.90
C HIS A 21 -3.60 -8.06 -16.44
N ALA A 22 -4.64 -8.17 -15.61
CA ALA A 22 -4.50 -8.65 -14.23
C ALA A 22 -4.09 -10.12 -14.18
N GLN A 23 -4.64 -10.94 -15.09
CA GLN A 23 -4.28 -12.35 -15.19
C GLN A 23 -2.80 -12.53 -15.59
N GLN A 24 -2.31 -11.77 -16.57
CA GLN A 24 -0.90 -11.78 -16.97
C GLN A 24 0.01 -11.37 -15.83
N PHE A 25 -0.36 -10.31 -15.09
CA PHE A 25 0.37 -9.90 -13.90
C PHE A 25 0.40 -10.99 -12.82
N ALA A 26 -0.74 -11.63 -12.55
CA ALA A 26 -0.80 -12.72 -11.59
C ALA A 26 0.14 -13.87 -11.99
N GLN A 27 0.24 -14.18 -13.29
CA GLN A 27 1.15 -15.21 -13.80
C GLN A 27 2.63 -14.85 -13.67
N THR A 28 2.99 -13.56 -13.70
CA THR A 28 4.40 -13.13 -13.53
C THR A 28 4.93 -13.27 -12.11
N ILE A 29 4.04 -13.37 -11.11
CA ILE A 29 4.39 -13.42 -9.68
C ILE A 29 3.92 -14.75 -9.04
N ALA A 30 3.17 -15.57 -9.79
CA ALA A 30 2.73 -16.87 -9.33
C ALA A 30 3.95 -17.74 -8.98
N ASP A 31 4.06 -18.09 -7.71
CA ASP A 31 5.27 -18.61 -7.05
C ASP A 31 6.32 -17.50 -6.83
N PRO A 32 6.41 -16.92 -5.61
CA PRO A 32 6.10 -17.52 -4.29
C PRO A 32 4.77 -17.09 -3.64
N ALA A 33 3.89 -16.34 -4.31
CA ALA A 33 2.68 -15.79 -3.68
C ALA A 33 1.36 -16.20 -4.36
N ASP A 34 0.30 -16.32 -3.56
CA ASP A 34 -1.08 -16.42 -4.02
C ASP A 34 -1.61 -15.03 -4.38
N ILE A 35 -2.24 -14.92 -5.55
CA ILE A 35 -2.79 -13.66 -6.05
C ILE A 35 -4.28 -13.81 -6.33
N TYR A 36 -5.07 -12.98 -5.67
CA TYR A 36 -6.50 -12.85 -5.86
C TYR A 36 -6.80 -11.47 -6.43
N PHE A 37 -7.59 -11.40 -7.49
CA PHE A 37 -7.95 -10.12 -8.08
C PHE A 37 -9.38 -10.12 -8.61
N ALA A 38 -9.98 -8.93 -8.65
CA ALA A 38 -11.29 -8.69 -9.23
C ALA A 38 -11.28 -7.34 -9.95
N THR A 39 -11.96 -7.26 -11.09
CA THR A 39 -12.09 -6.04 -11.87
C THR A 39 -13.54 -5.57 -11.84
N ASP A 40 -13.77 -4.30 -11.57
CA ASP A 40 -15.06 -3.66 -11.79
C ASP A 40 -15.01 -2.74 -13.03
N ALA A 41 -15.88 -3.04 -13.99
CA ALA A 41 -16.01 -2.26 -15.22
C ALA A 41 -16.76 -0.95 -15.00
N VAL A 42 -17.61 -0.85 -13.97
CA VAL A 42 -18.37 0.39 -13.70
C VAL A 42 -17.45 1.44 -13.10
N THR A 43 -16.75 1.13 -12.00
CA THR A 43 -15.82 2.06 -11.36
C THR A 43 -14.43 2.08 -11.99
N HIS A 44 -14.19 1.32 -13.06
CA HIS A 44 -12.89 1.17 -13.70
C HIS A 44 -11.78 0.91 -12.67
N SER A 45 -11.98 -0.14 -11.87
CA SER A 45 -11.13 -0.44 -10.73
C SER A 45 -10.67 -1.89 -10.72
N LEU A 46 -9.44 -2.11 -10.25
CA LEU A 46 -8.87 -3.42 -9.96
C LEU A 46 -8.69 -3.54 -8.45
N VAL A 47 -9.31 -4.53 -7.83
CA VAL A 47 -8.98 -4.97 -6.48
C VAL A 47 -7.98 -6.10 -6.60
N ILE A 48 -6.90 -6.04 -5.83
CA ILE A 48 -5.89 -7.10 -5.79
C ILE A 48 -5.47 -7.38 -4.35
N ARG A 49 -5.22 -8.66 -4.07
CA ARG A 49 -4.66 -9.18 -2.82
C ARG A 49 -3.58 -10.18 -3.18
N ILE A 50 -2.37 -9.94 -2.70
CA ILE A 50 -1.23 -10.83 -2.82
C ILE A 50 -0.89 -11.32 -1.42
N ARG A 51 -0.75 -12.63 -1.22
CA ARG A 51 -0.45 -13.23 0.08
C ARG A 51 0.50 -14.41 -0.09
N GLY A 52 1.45 -14.58 0.81
CA GLY A 52 2.37 -15.70 0.78
C GLY A 52 3.19 -15.85 2.04
N VAL A 53 4.01 -16.89 2.08
CA VAL A 53 5.08 -17.06 3.05
C VAL A 53 6.37 -16.71 2.34
N LEU A 54 6.82 -15.46 2.51
CA LEU A 54 7.86 -14.85 1.68
C LEU A 54 9.08 -14.46 2.52
N ASN A 55 10.26 -14.50 1.93
CA ASN A 55 11.45 -13.85 2.46
C ASN A 55 11.56 -12.39 1.95
N ASP A 56 12.54 -11.63 2.45
CA ASP A 56 12.67 -10.20 2.10
C ASP A 56 12.92 -9.97 0.60
N ASP A 57 13.72 -10.81 -0.06
CA ASP A 57 14.01 -10.71 -1.51
C ASP A 57 12.75 -10.98 -2.35
N GLU A 58 11.98 -11.98 -1.97
CA GLU A 58 10.69 -12.32 -2.62
C GLU A 58 9.66 -11.20 -2.45
N VAL A 59 9.63 -10.59 -1.27
CA VAL A 59 8.77 -9.43 -1.01
C VAL A 59 9.17 -8.24 -1.87
N GLU A 60 10.46 -7.99 -2.03
CA GLU A 60 10.97 -6.93 -2.92
C GLU A 60 10.54 -7.19 -4.37
N ILE A 61 10.66 -8.42 -4.86
CA ILE A 61 10.20 -8.81 -6.21
C ILE A 61 8.70 -8.53 -6.37
N VAL A 62 7.87 -8.96 -5.41
CA VAL A 62 6.42 -8.74 -5.43
C VAL A 62 6.07 -7.26 -5.46
N GLU A 63 6.68 -6.45 -4.59
CA GLU A 63 6.37 -5.02 -4.48
C GLU A 63 6.89 -4.23 -5.67
N ASN A 64 8.05 -4.57 -6.22
CA ASN A 64 8.57 -3.95 -7.43
C ASN A 64 7.66 -4.25 -8.63
N ALA A 65 7.29 -5.52 -8.82
CA ALA A 65 6.39 -5.90 -9.91
C ALA A 65 5.02 -5.24 -9.77
N LEU A 66 4.46 -5.18 -8.55
CA LEU A 66 3.20 -4.48 -8.29
C LEU A 66 3.33 -2.97 -8.52
N GLY A 67 4.47 -2.37 -8.16
CA GLY A 67 4.84 -1.00 -8.45
C GLY A 67 4.81 -0.70 -9.95
N GLU A 68 5.57 -1.45 -10.75
CA GLU A 68 5.62 -1.31 -12.21
C GLU A 68 4.24 -1.52 -12.87
N PHE A 69 3.53 -2.55 -12.43
CA PHE A 69 2.17 -2.83 -12.91
C PHE A 69 1.22 -1.66 -12.61
N SER A 70 1.29 -1.11 -11.40
CA SER A 70 0.46 0.01 -10.99
C SER A 70 0.82 1.28 -11.77
N GLN A 71 2.09 1.58 -12.00
CA GLN A 71 2.50 2.74 -12.80
C GLN A 71 2.02 2.65 -14.25
N LYS A 72 1.98 1.43 -14.81
CA LYS A 72 1.53 1.19 -16.18
C LYS A 72 0.01 1.34 -16.34
N TRP A 73 -0.76 0.85 -15.37
CA TRP A 73 -2.21 0.68 -15.54
C TRP A 73 -3.07 1.59 -14.67
N ALA A 74 -2.50 2.25 -13.66
CA ALA A 74 -3.26 3.12 -12.78
C ALA A 74 -3.63 4.43 -13.46
N ARG A 75 -4.83 4.90 -13.15
CA ARG A 75 -5.29 6.26 -13.46
C ARG A 75 -4.89 7.26 -12.36
N THR A 76 -4.80 6.80 -11.12
CA THR A 76 -4.48 7.61 -9.94
C THR A 76 -3.58 6.84 -8.98
N GLY A 77 -3.00 7.52 -7.99
CA GLY A 77 -2.44 6.85 -6.80
C GLY A 77 -3.52 6.24 -5.91
N SER A 78 -3.14 5.22 -5.16
CA SER A 78 -3.96 4.54 -4.15
C SER A 78 -3.08 4.05 -3.00
N ILE A 79 -3.67 3.90 -1.81
CA ILE A 79 -2.99 3.37 -0.63
C ILE A 79 -3.36 1.91 -0.45
N PHE A 80 -2.35 1.04 -0.46
CA PHE A 80 -2.51 -0.38 -0.21
C PHE A 80 -2.19 -0.68 1.25
N ARG A 81 -2.97 -1.58 1.84
CA ARG A 81 -2.67 -2.15 3.15
C ARG A 81 -1.66 -3.27 2.96
N ARG A 82 -0.55 -3.20 3.68
CA ARG A 82 0.49 -4.21 3.71
C ARG A 82 0.63 -4.79 5.11
N VAL A 83 0.91 -6.08 5.19
CA VAL A 83 1.29 -6.80 6.42
C VAL A 83 2.64 -7.48 6.18
N ARG A 84 3.64 -7.11 6.98
CA ARG A 84 4.96 -7.76 7.02
C ARG A 84 5.27 -8.10 8.47
N TYR A 85 5.78 -9.30 8.76
CA TYR A 85 6.10 -9.72 10.13
C TYR A 85 4.95 -9.55 11.16
N GLY A 86 3.70 -9.57 10.70
CA GLY A 86 2.52 -9.29 11.54
C GLY A 86 2.22 -7.80 11.77
N GLU A 87 3.10 -6.91 11.32
CA GLU A 87 2.94 -5.45 11.40
C GLU A 87 2.20 -4.92 10.17
N VAL A 88 1.21 -4.05 10.41
CA VAL A 88 0.43 -3.40 9.36
C VAL A 88 1.09 -2.08 8.97
N SER A 89 1.27 -1.86 7.67
CA SER A 89 1.71 -0.59 7.11
C SER A 89 0.89 -0.21 5.88
N CYS A 90 1.00 1.03 5.44
CA CYS A 90 0.39 1.53 4.21
C CYS A 90 1.47 1.72 3.13
N VAL A 91 1.18 1.34 1.89
CA VAL A 91 2.10 1.49 0.75
C VAL A 91 1.37 2.21 -0.39
N PRO A 92 1.81 3.42 -0.80
CA PRO A 92 1.23 4.08 -1.96
C PRO A 92 1.69 3.43 -3.26
N LEU A 93 0.74 3.20 -4.16
CA LEU A 93 0.96 2.59 -5.47
C LEU A 93 0.12 3.32 -6.53
N GLY A 94 0.51 3.23 -7.81
CA GLY A 94 -0.21 3.81 -8.93
C GLY A 94 0.62 4.84 -9.70
N LEU A 95 -0.05 5.90 -10.18
CA LEU A 95 0.59 6.95 -10.98
C LEU A 95 1.72 7.63 -10.19
N ALA A 96 2.93 7.69 -10.76
CA ALA A 96 4.15 8.15 -10.08
C ALA A 96 3.98 9.48 -9.33
N LEU A 97 3.45 10.51 -9.99
CA LEU A 97 3.19 11.81 -9.37
C LEU A 97 2.24 11.71 -8.16
N HIS A 98 1.23 10.85 -8.22
CA HIS A 98 0.32 10.67 -7.08
C HIS A 98 0.97 9.89 -5.95
N VAL A 99 1.84 8.92 -6.27
CA VAL A 99 2.62 8.18 -5.26
C VAL A 99 3.55 9.13 -4.51
N GLU A 100 4.22 10.05 -5.21
CA GLU A 100 5.04 11.10 -4.60
C GLU A 100 4.22 11.98 -3.65
N LEU A 101 3.08 12.50 -4.09
CA LEU A 101 2.19 13.32 -3.26
C LEU A 101 1.62 12.56 -2.05
N LEU A 102 1.32 11.26 -2.21
CA LEU A 102 0.86 10.42 -1.11
C LEU A 102 1.96 10.16 -0.07
N ASN A 103 3.21 10.03 -0.51
CA ASN A 103 4.36 9.92 0.40
C ASN A 103 4.59 11.24 1.15
N GLU A 104 4.56 12.38 0.45
CA GLU A 104 4.67 13.70 1.09
C GLU A 104 3.58 13.91 2.14
N LEU A 105 2.34 13.53 1.82
CA LEU A 105 1.22 13.59 2.77
C LEU A 105 1.43 12.66 3.98
N ALA A 106 2.04 11.48 3.78
CA ALA A 106 2.36 10.58 4.88
C ALA A 106 3.43 11.18 5.80
N ASP A 107 4.44 11.82 5.24
CA ASP A 107 5.51 12.49 6.00
C ASP A 107 4.95 13.67 6.81
N GLU A 108 4.11 14.52 6.19
CA GLU A 108 3.42 15.63 6.86
C GLU A 108 2.58 15.15 8.04
N ARG A 109 1.88 14.01 7.88
CA ARG A 109 1.12 13.41 8.96
C ARG A 109 2.01 12.99 10.13
N VAL A 110 3.17 12.37 9.87
CA VAL A 110 4.12 11.98 10.92
C VAL A 110 4.63 13.20 11.68
N GLN A 111 4.95 14.28 10.96
CA GLN A 111 5.40 15.54 11.58
C GLN A 111 4.31 16.16 12.46
N LEU A 112 3.06 16.18 11.98
CA LEU A 112 1.92 16.66 12.76
C LEU A 112 1.71 15.84 14.03
N GLU A 113 1.77 14.50 13.95
CA GLU A 113 1.64 13.63 15.11
C GLU A 113 2.75 13.90 16.15
N ALA A 114 3.99 14.07 15.71
CA ALA A 114 5.10 14.44 16.60
C ALA A 114 4.90 15.82 17.26
N PHE A 115 4.40 16.80 16.51
CA PHE A 115 4.06 18.12 17.03
C PHE A 115 2.96 18.04 18.11
N LEU A 116 1.87 17.31 17.82
CA LEU A 116 0.76 17.13 18.76
C LEU A 116 1.20 16.40 20.04
N GLN A 117 2.05 15.38 19.94
CA GLN A 117 2.63 14.72 21.11
C GLN A 117 3.48 15.67 21.95
N ARG A 118 4.27 16.53 21.31
CA ARG A 118 5.04 17.56 22.02
C ARG A 118 4.12 18.56 22.73
N GLN A 119 3.05 19.01 22.07
CA GLN A 119 2.05 19.90 22.66
C GLN A 119 1.41 19.25 23.89
N ALA A 120 0.97 17.99 23.79
CA ALA A 120 0.39 17.25 24.90
C ALA A 120 1.34 17.18 26.11
N ARG A 121 2.64 16.89 25.89
CA ARG A 121 3.66 16.90 26.96
C ARG A 121 3.84 18.26 27.62
N ILE A 122 3.68 19.36 26.89
CA ILE A 122 3.73 20.70 27.44
C ILE A 122 2.51 20.97 28.31
N LEU A 123 1.31 20.62 27.81
CA LEU A 123 0.05 20.82 28.52
C LEU A 123 -0.02 20.01 29.82
N GLU A 124 0.51 18.78 29.85
CA GLU A 124 0.59 17.97 31.08
C GLU A 124 1.36 18.67 32.21
N LYS A 125 2.30 19.58 31.91
CA LYS A 125 3.02 20.34 32.94
C LYS A 125 2.13 21.36 33.67
N PHE A 126 1.01 21.75 33.08
CA PHE A 126 0.03 22.66 33.68
C PHE A 126 -1.05 21.91 34.47
N ARG A 127 -1.02 20.56 34.50
CA ARG A 127 -2.01 19.77 35.22
C ARG A 127 -1.83 20.01 36.73
N PRO A 128 -2.88 20.39 37.48
CA PRO A 128 -2.78 20.57 38.92
C PRO A 128 -2.42 19.24 39.58
N VAL A 129 -1.49 19.26 40.52
CA VAL A 129 -1.30 18.13 41.43
C VAL A 129 -2.56 18.08 42.31
N ALA A 130 -3.35 17.02 42.17
CA ALA A 130 -4.51 16.80 43.04
C ALA A 130 -4.02 16.86 44.50
N SER A 131 -4.59 17.81 45.26
CA SER A 131 -4.32 18.02 46.68
C SER A 131 -5.07 17.01 47.53
#